data_AF-A0A8D8C3Z2-F1
#
_entry.id   AF-A0A8D8C3Z2-F1
#
_cell.length_a   1.000
_cell.length_b   1.000
_cell.length_c   1.000
_cell.angle_alpha   90.00
_cell.angle_beta   90.00
_cell.angle_gamma   90.00
#
_symmetry.space_group_name_H-M   'P 1'
#
loop_
_entity.id
_entity.type
_entity.pdbx_description
1 polymer ?
#
loop_
_entity_poly.entity_id
_entity_poly.type
_entity_poly.pdbx_seq_one_letter_code
_entity_poly.pdbx_strand_id
1 'polypeptide(L)'
;LAFAFIMVGNIETLIELASFLIWFFYGSAFIALLTLRRTQPNVHRPYKVPLFVPIFALAVSVFLSVVPIVTDPSPKYFFAVGFILSGVAVYTPFVYYGIRPKWMGERLRLWCCRST
;
A
#
# COMPACT_ATOMS: atom_id res chain seq x y z
N LEU A 1 18.49 11.87 -2.77
CA LEU A 1 17.46 11.25 -1.92
C LEU A 1 18.04 10.21 -0.98
N ALA A 2 18.64 9.11 -1.46
CA ALA A 2 19.24 8.09 -0.59
C ALA A 2 20.32 8.64 0.37
N PHE A 3 21.25 9.46 -0.12
CA PHE A 3 22.30 10.09 0.71
C PHE A 3 21.74 11.07 1.75
N ALA A 4 20.63 11.75 1.45
CA ALA A 4 19.97 12.68 2.36
C ALA A 4 19.19 11.95 3.45
N PHE A 5 18.57 10.80 3.14
CA PHE A 5 17.92 9.96 4.14
C PHE A 5 18.92 9.35 5.13
N ILE A 6 20.11 8.95 4.65
CA ILE A 6 21.18 8.42 5.50
C ILE A 6 21.75 9.50 6.44
N MET A 7 21.83 10.77 5.98
CA MET A 7 22.32 11.87 6.81
C MET A 7 21.31 12.35 7.87
N VAL A 8 20.01 12.18 7.62
CA VAL A 8 18.94 12.74 8.49
C VAL A 8 18.45 11.73 9.52
N GLY A 9 18.52 10.42 9.25
CA GLY A 9 18.00 9.39 10.15
C GLY A 9 19.04 8.34 10.52
N ASN A 10 19.15 8.05 11.81
CA ASN A 10 19.91 6.92 12.33
C ASN A 10 19.49 5.63 11.61
N ILE A 11 20.46 4.79 11.23
CA ILE A 11 20.25 3.59 10.40
C ILE A 11 19.17 2.68 11.00
N GLU A 12 19.16 2.52 12.32
CA GLU A 12 18.15 1.72 13.05
C GLU A 12 16.72 2.23 12.79
N THR A 13 16.52 3.55 12.90
CA THR A 13 15.21 4.18 12.74
C THR A 13 14.70 4.13 11.29
N LEU A 14 15.62 4.13 10.32
CA LEU A 14 15.29 3.96 8.90
C LEU A 14 14.82 2.54 8.61
N ILE A 15 15.50 1.54 9.17
CA ILE A 15 15.18 0.12 8.97
C ILE A 15 13.81 -0.19 9.58
N GLU A 16 13.52 0.33 10.78
CA GLU A 16 12.21 0.18 11.44
C GLU A 16 11.07 0.74 10.57
N LEU A 17 11.23 1.98 10.08
CA LEU A 17 10.25 2.63 9.22
C LEU A 17 10.07 1.88 7.88
N ALA A 18 11.17 1.48 7.24
CA ALA A 18 11.13 0.76 5.96
C ALA A 18 10.48 -0.62 6.11
N SER A 19 10.79 -1.35 7.18
CA SER A 19 10.21 -2.66 7.46
C SER A 19 8.70 -2.55 7.66
N PHE A 20 8.24 -1.59 8.46
CA PHE A 20 6.82 -1.32 8.65
C PHE A 20 6.08 -1.07 7.33
N LEU A 21 6.63 -0.21 6.46
CA LEU A 21 6.03 0.08 5.16
C LEU A 21 6.00 -1.14 4.23
N ILE A 22 7.07 -1.93 4.18
CA ILE A 22 7.14 -3.14 3.35
C ILE A 22 6.06 -4.14 3.76
N TRP A 23 5.92 -4.41 5.07
CA TRP A 23 4.90 -5.34 5.57
C TRP A 23 3.49 -4.83 5.33
N PHE A 24 3.25 -3.53 5.49
CA PHE A 24 1.97 -2.91 5.16
C PHE A 24 1.61 -3.07 3.68
N PHE A 25 2.54 -2.75 2.77
CA PHE A 25 2.32 -2.89 1.33
C PHE A 25 2.12 -4.36 0.93
N TYR A 26 2.86 -5.31 1.54
CA TYR A 26 2.62 -6.73 1.31
C TYR A 26 1.22 -7.16 1.76
N GLY A 27 0.74 -6.70 2.93
CA GLY A 27 -0.63 -6.91 3.36
C GLY A 27 -1.65 -6.43 2.32
N SER A 28 -1.47 -5.20 1.80
CA SER A 28 -2.34 -4.65 0.76
C SER A 28 -2.30 -5.46 -0.55
N ALA A 29 -1.12 -5.97 -0.94
CA ALA A 29 -0.95 -6.79 -2.13
C ALA A 29 -1.66 -8.14 -1.98
N PHE A 30 -1.61 -8.77 -0.80
CA PHE A 30 -2.37 -10.00 -0.54
C PHE A 30 -3.88 -9.76 -0.54
N ILE A 31 -4.35 -8.63 -0.02
CA ILE A 31 -5.76 -8.22 -0.11
C ILE A 31 -6.16 -8.06 -1.59
N ALA A 32 -5.34 -7.36 -2.38
CA ALA A 32 -5.59 -7.18 -3.82
C ALA A 32 -5.63 -8.53 -4.56
N LEU A 33 -4.73 -9.46 -4.23
CA LEU A 33 -4.71 -10.81 -4.81
C LEU A 33 -5.95 -11.63 -4.42
N LEU A 34 -6.42 -11.50 -3.18
CA LEU A 34 -7.64 -12.15 -2.71
C LEU A 34 -8.89 -11.56 -3.40
N THR A 35 -8.94 -10.23 -3.53
CA THR A 35 -9.99 -9.51 -4.26
C THR A 35 -10.02 -9.95 -5.72
N LEU A 36 -8.88 -10.04 -6.39
CA LEU A 36 -8.78 -10.47 -7.79
C LEU A 36 -9.22 -11.92 -7.98
N ARG A 37 -8.97 -12.79 -6.99
CA ARG A 37 -9.53 -14.16 -7.00
C ARG A 37 -11.05 -14.19 -6.88
N ARG A 38 -11.65 -13.22 -6.17
CA ARG A 38 -13.12 -13.12 -6.04
C ARG A 38 -13.76 -12.52 -7.29
N THR A 39 -13.18 -11.49 -7.89
CA THR A 39 -13.76 -10.80 -9.06
C THR A 39 -13.49 -11.50 -10.39
N GLN A 40 -12.38 -12.23 -10.54
CA GLN A 40 -12.04 -12.94 -11.77
C GLN A 40 -11.82 -14.46 -11.54
N PRO A 41 -12.90 -15.22 -11.25
CA PRO A 41 -12.80 -16.65 -11.00
C PRO A 41 -12.61 -17.49 -12.28
N ASN A 42 -13.07 -17.00 -13.44
CA ASN A 42 -13.15 -17.77 -14.70
C ASN A 42 -11.89 -17.77 -15.57
N VAL A 43 -10.77 -17.24 -15.09
CA VAL A 43 -9.52 -17.23 -15.84
C VAL A 43 -8.87 -18.63 -15.76
N HIS A 44 -8.39 -19.15 -16.89
CA HIS A 44 -7.69 -20.44 -16.94
C HIS A 44 -6.38 -20.34 -16.15
N ARG A 45 -6.32 -20.95 -14.96
CA ARG A 45 -5.15 -20.89 -14.05
C ARG A 45 -4.33 -22.18 -14.18
N PRO A 46 -3.13 -22.16 -14.80
CA PRO A 46 -2.25 -23.34 -14.90
C PRO A 46 -1.64 -23.74 -13.55
N TYR A 47 -1.65 -22.86 -12.54
CA TYR A 47 -1.15 -23.15 -11.19
C TYR A 47 -2.19 -22.77 -10.13
N LYS A 48 -2.74 -23.78 -9.43
CA LYS A 48 -3.71 -23.60 -8.34
C LYS A 48 -2.98 -23.51 -6.99
N VAL A 49 -2.60 -22.31 -6.57
CA VAL A 49 -2.12 -22.10 -5.20
C VAL A 49 -3.31 -22.17 -4.22
N PRO A 50 -3.23 -22.97 -3.15
CA PRO A 50 -4.28 -23.03 -2.13
C PRO A 50 -4.47 -21.67 -1.45
N LEU A 51 -5.73 -21.32 -1.17
CA LEU A 51 -6.13 -20.03 -0.58
C LEU A 51 -5.61 -19.83 0.85
N PHE A 52 -5.18 -20.90 1.53
CA PHE A 52 -4.60 -20.80 2.86
C PHE A 52 -3.28 -20.01 2.88
N VAL A 53 -2.45 -20.13 1.84
CA VAL A 53 -1.14 -19.45 1.77
C VAL A 53 -1.27 -17.92 1.80
N PRO A 54 -2.08 -17.26 0.93
CA PRO A 54 -2.24 -15.81 0.99
C PRO A 54 -2.93 -15.32 2.26
N ILE A 55 -3.83 -16.11 2.86
CA ILE A 55 -4.49 -15.75 4.13
C ILE A 55 -3.48 -15.78 5.28
N PHE A 56 -2.66 -16.83 5.36
CA PHE A 56 -1.60 -16.94 6.36
C PHE A 56 -0.56 -15.82 6.19
N ALA A 57 -0.12 -15.56 4.96
CA ALA A 57 0.84 -14.49 4.68
C ALA A 57 0.28 -13.11 5.04
N LEU A 58 -1.01 -12.87 4.82
CA LEU A 58 -1.70 -11.65 5.25
C LEU A 58 -1.76 -11.53 6.78
N ALA A 59 -2.03 -12.63 7.50
CA ALA A 59 -2.02 -12.61 8.97
C ALA A 59 -0.61 -12.29 9.52
N VAL A 60 0.42 -12.90 8.94
CA VAL A 60 1.82 -12.66 9.29
C VAL A 60 2.21 -11.21 9.01
N SER A 61 1.87 -10.66 7.85
CA SER A 61 2.22 -9.27 7.51
C SER A 61 1.54 -8.25 8.41
N VAL A 62 0.27 -8.46 8.77
CA VAL A 62 -0.43 -7.63 9.74
C VAL A 62 0.24 -7.72 11.11
N PHE A 63 0.55 -8.93 11.58
CA PHE A 63 1.22 -9.13 12.87
C PHE A 63 2.57 -8.41 12.93
N LEU A 64 3.45 -8.61 11.95
CA LEU A 64 4.77 -7.96 11.87
C LEU A 64 4.68 -6.44 11.75
N SER A 65 3.61 -5.89 11.17
CA SER A 65 3.39 -4.45 11.14
C SER A 65 2.88 -3.88 12.47
N VAL A 66 2.14 -4.65 13.27
CA VAL A 66 1.56 -4.22 14.54
C VAL A 66 2.56 -4.33 15.70
N VAL A 67 3.41 -5.36 15.71
CA VAL A 67 4.45 -5.57 16.73
C VAL A 67 5.28 -4.30 16.99
N PRO A 68 5.91 -3.65 16.00
CA PRO A 68 6.74 -2.45 16.23
C PRO A 68 5.95 -1.24 16.77
N ILE A 69 4.64 -1.18 16.52
CA ILE A 69 3.77 -0.11 17.06
C ILE A 69 3.55 -0.31 18.57
N VAL A 70 3.46 -1.56 19.02
CA VAL A 70 3.17 -1.90 20.43
C VAL A 70 4.44 -1.89 21.27
N THR A 71 5.57 -2.36 20.73
CA THR A 71 6.83 -2.43 21.48
C THR A 71 7.44 -1.05 21.72
N ASP A 72 7.40 -0.19 20.71
CA ASP A 72 8.00 1.14 20.76
C ASP A 72 7.01 2.16 20.18
N PRO A 73 6.14 2.78 21.01
CA PRO A 73 5.18 3.78 20.57
C PRO A 73 5.90 5.09 20.22
N SER A 74 6.69 5.06 19.15
CA SER A 74 7.42 6.21 18.64
C SER A 74 6.50 7.06 17.74
N PRO A 75 6.67 8.39 17.72
CA PRO A 75 5.88 9.28 16.86
C PRO A 75 5.95 8.94 15.36
N LYS A 76 7.01 8.22 14.94
CA LYS A 76 7.28 7.86 13.55
C LYS A 76 6.17 7.00 12.94
N TYR A 77 5.60 6.07 13.71
CA TYR A 77 4.54 5.18 13.25
C TYR A 77 3.23 5.94 13.01
N PHE A 78 2.92 6.95 13.85
CA PHE A 78 1.76 7.81 13.65
C PHE A 78 1.86 8.62 12.37
N PHE A 79 3.04 9.17 12.05
CA PHE A 79 3.28 9.85 10.77
C PHE A 79 3.13 8.89 9.59
N ALA A 80 3.63 7.65 9.70
CA ALA A 80 3.50 6.65 8.63
C ALA A 80 2.03 6.27 8.37
N VAL A 81 1.25 6.02 9.42
CA VAL A 81 -0.20 5.75 9.30
C VAL A 81 -0.94 6.96 8.72
N GLY A 82 -0.62 8.17 9.17
CA GLY A 82 -1.17 9.41 8.62
C GLY A 82 -0.86 9.57 7.13
N PHE A 83 0.35 9.23 6.69
CA PHE A 83 0.74 9.27 5.29
C PHE A 83 -0.05 8.26 4.45
N ILE A 84 -0.23 7.03 4.94
CA ILE A 84 -1.03 6.01 4.27
C ILE A 84 -2.49 6.45 4.14
N LEU A 85 -3.07 6.97 5.24
CA LEU A 85 -4.44 7.49 5.23
C LEU A 85 -4.59 8.68 4.28
N SER A 86 -3.57 9.53 4.16
CA SER A 86 -3.57 10.62 3.18
C SER A 86 -3.63 10.11 1.74
N GLY A 87 -2.97 9.00 1.42
CA GLY A 87 -3.06 8.36 0.10
C GLY A 87 -4.49 7.89 -0.21
N VAL A 88 -5.17 7.30 0.78
CA VAL A 88 -6.59 6.91 0.65
C VAL A 88 -7.48 8.15 0.52
N ALA A 89 -7.25 9.16 1.34
CA ALA A 89 -8.01 10.42 1.32
C ALA A 89 -7.86 11.19 0.01
N VAL A 90 -6.71 11.08 -0.69
CA VAL A 90 -6.51 11.63 -2.04
C VAL A 90 -7.18 10.76 -3.10
N TYR A 91 -7.20 9.44 -2.93
CA TYR A 91 -7.87 8.52 -3.86
C TYR A 91 -9.39 8.76 -3.94
N THR A 92 -10.06 9.02 -2.81
CA THR A 92 -11.52 9.22 -2.77
C THR A 92 -12.03 10.38 -3.67
N PRO A 93 -11.53 11.63 -3.57
CA PRO A 93 -11.99 12.74 -4.40
C PRO A 93 -11.57 12.61 -5.87
N PHE A 94 -10.38 12.06 -6.15
CA PHE A 94 -9.85 11.95 -7.52
C PHE A 94 -10.48 10.79 -8.31
N VAL A 95 -10.63 9.61 -7.69
CA VAL A 95 -11.06 8.39 -8.38
C VAL A 95 -12.54 8.10 -8.17
N TYR A 96 -13.04 8.22 -6.94
CA TYR A 96 -14.46 7.90 -6.65
C TYR A 96 -15.40 9.04 -7.01
N TYR A 97 -15.07 10.28 -6.65
CA TYR A 97 -15.90 11.46 -6.99
C TYR A 97 -15.58 12.06 -8.37
N GLY A 98 -14.53 11.56 -9.06
CA GLY A 98 -14.18 11.98 -10.42
C GLY A 98 -13.92 13.48 -10.55
N ILE A 99 -13.45 14.15 -9.48
CA ILE A 99 -13.18 15.59 -9.51
C ILE A 99 -11.95 15.81 -10.40
N ARG A 100 -12.18 16.17 -11.66
CA ARG A 100 -11.14 16.57 -12.62
C ARG A 100 -10.83 18.05 -12.42
N PRO A 101 -9.76 18.46 -11.70
CA PRO A 101 -9.38 19.86 -11.64
C PRO A 101 -9.19 20.41 -13.05
N LYS A 102 -9.75 21.60 -13.31
CA LYS A 102 -9.71 22.28 -14.61
C LYS A 102 -8.29 22.60 -15.11
N TRP A 103 -7.29 22.50 -14.23
CA TRP A 103 -5.88 22.81 -14.51
C TRP A 103 -5.06 21.61 -15.03
N MET A 104 -5.59 20.39 -15.00
CA MET A 104 -4.87 19.24 -15.58
C MET A 104 -4.91 19.30 -17.12
N GLY A 105 -3.73 19.46 -17.72
CA GLY A 105 -3.55 19.52 -19.17
C GLY A 105 -4.22 18.37 -19.93
N GLU A 106 -4.71 18.68 -21.12
CA GLU A 106 -5.54 17.84 -22.00
C GLU A 106 -4.94 16.44 -22.28
N ARG A 107 -3.60 16.32 -22.26
CA ARG A 107 -2.87 15.08 -22.48
C ARG A 107 -3.04 14.04 -21.35
N LEU A 108 -3.16 14.47 -20.10
CA LEU A 108 -3.42 13.59 -18.95
C LEU A 108 -4.86 13.09 -18.94
N ARG A 109 -5.80 13.89 -19.45
CA ARG A 109 -7.23 13.50 -19.57
C ARG A 109 -7.43 12.35 -20.56
N LEU A 110 -6.71 12.36 -21.68
CA LEU A 110 -6.79 11.30 -22.70
C LEU A 110 -6.19 9.97 -22.23
N TRP A 111 -5.11 10.00 -21.45
CA TRP A 111 -4.51 8.80 -20.86
C TRP A 111 -5.40 8.18 -19.77
N CYS A 112 -6.00 9.00 -18.90
CA CYS A 112 -6.91 8.50 -17.86
C CYS A 112 -8.18 7.87 -18.43
N CYS A 113 -8.62 8.28 -19.63
CA CYS A 113 -9.81 7.75 -20.30
C CYS A 113 -9.56 6.48 -21.12
N ARG A 114 -8.29 6.08 -21.32
CA ARG A 114 -7.91 4.89 -22.11
C ARG A 114 -7.60 3.66 -21.25
N SER A 115 -7.51 3.83 -19.92
CA SER A 115 -7.08 2.78 -18.99
C SER A 115 -8.21 2.16 -18.15
N THR A 116 -9.47 2.51 -18.44
CA THR A 116 -10.70 1.89 -17.94
C THR A 116 -11.53 1.44 -19.13
#